data_AF-A0A378N8I9-F1
#
_entry.id   AF-A0A378N8I9-F1
#
_cell.length_a   1.000
_cell.length_b   1.000
_cell.length_c   1.000
_cell.angle_alpha   90.00
_cell.angle_beta   90.00
_cell.angle_gamma   90.00
#
_symmetry.space_group_name_H-M   'P 1'
#
loop_
_entity.id
_entity.type
_entity.pdbx_description
1 polymer ?
#
loop_
_entity_poly.entity_id
_entity_poly.type
_entity_poly.pdbx_seq_one_letter_code
_entity_poly.pdbx_strand_id
1 'polypeptide(L)' 'MMMNTKPTQPITLCAIYRSKAKEGMYLYVPKRDQFEQVPETLRQLFGKPEFVMMFNLTGEKAIGAC' A
#
# COMPACT_ATOMS: atom_id res chain seq x y z
N MET A 1 17.19 -32.25 -0.94
CA MET A 1 16.89 -31.42 -2.13
C MET A 1 15.73 -30.50 -1.79
N MET A 2 15.85 -29.23 -2.18
CA MET A 2 15.08 -28.10 -1.65
C MET A 2 13.58 -28.16 -1.92
N MET A 3 12.81 -27.82 -0.89
CA MET A 3 11.38 -27.54 -0.92
C MET A 3 11.17 -26.18 -1.61
N ASN A 4 11.15 -26.14 -2.94
CA ASN A 4 10.76 -24.92 -3.67
C ASN A 4 9.24 -24.92 -3.87
N THR A 5 8.50 -24.68 -2.80
CA THR A 5 7.13 -24.19 -2.91
C THR A 5 7.19 -22.78 -3.48
N LYS A 6 6.90 -22.66 -4.77
CA LYS A 6 6.67 -21.41 -5.50
C LYS A 6 5.85 -20.47 -4.60
N PRO A 7 6.30 -19.24 -4.28
CA PRO A 7 5.48 -18.35 -3.48
C PRO A 7 4.21 -18.09 -4.29
N THR A 8 3.07 -18.52 -3.78
CA THR A 8 1.77 -18.10 -4.25
C THR A 8 1.74 -16.60 -4.05
N GLN A 9 2.14 -15.84 -5.06
CA GLN A 9 2.19 -14.39 -5.00
C GLN A 9 0.74 -13.93 -4.82
N PRO A 10 0.34 -13.44 -3.63
CA PRO A 10 -1.02 -13.00 -3.47
C PRO A 10 -1.20 -11.79 -4.37
N ILE A 11 -2.27 -11.79 -5.18
CA ILE A 11 -2.82 -10.59 -5.82
C ILE A 11 -2.99 -9.54 -4.72
N THR A 12 -2.00 -8.65 -4.57
CA THR A 12 -1.98 -7.66 -3.51
C THR A 12 -2.60 -6.41 -4.10
N LEU A 13 -3.91 -6.31 -3.96
CA LEU A 13 -4.62 -5.05 -4.14
C LEU A 13 -4.01 -4.05 -3.16
N CYS A 14 -3.50 -2.93 -3.66
CA CYS A 14 -2.99 -1.85 -2.81
C CYS A 14 -3.84 -0.61 -3.06
N ALA A 15 -4.46 -0.09 -2.00
CA ALA A 15 -5.11 1.20 -1.99
C ALA A 15 -4.12 2.27 -1.54
N ILE A 16 -4.03 3.33 -2.33
CA ILE A 16 -3.12 4.45 -2.13
C ILE A 16 -3.94 5.62 -1.60
N TYR A 17 -3.54 6.14 -0.45
CA TYR A 17 -4.11 7.31 0.18
C TYR A 17 -3.06 8.41 0.26
N ARG A 18 -3.48 9.67 0.12
CA ARG A 18 -2.62 10.85 0.35
C ARG A 18 -3.15 11.66 1.51
N SER A 19 -2.26 12.27 2.29
CA SER A 19 -2.70 13.18 3.34
C SER A 19 -3.03 14.55 2.75
N LYS A 20 -4.12 15.17 3.20
CA LYS A 20 -4.37 16.59 2.95
C LYS A 20 -3.58 17.51 3.88
N ALA A 21 -3.10 16.99 5.00
CA ALA A 21 -2.37 17.79 5.98
C ALA A 21 -0.93 18.04 5.55
N LYS A 22 -0.34 17.12 4.78
CA LYS A 22 1.06 17.21 4.35
C LYS A 22 1.24 16.70 2.92
N GLU A 23 1.63 17.60 2.03
CA GLU A 23 2.01 17.24 0.67
C GLU A 23 3.23 16.30 0.69
N GLY A 24 3.20 15.29 -0.19
CA GLY A 24 4.23 14.24 -0.26
C GLY A 24 4.02 13.06 0.71
N MET A 25 2.99 13.09 1.56
CA MET A 25 2.68 11.97 2.46
C MET A 25 1.68 11.01 1.80
N TYR A 26 2.15 9.79 1.50
CA TYR A 26 1.37 8.72 0.88
C TYR A 26 1.34 7.48 1.78
N LEU A 27 0.20 6.79 1.79
CA LEU A 27 -0.02 5.59 2.58
C LEU A 27 -0.57 4.48 1.68
N TYR A 28 0.09 3.34 1.73
CA TYR A 28 -0.25 2.16 0.95
C TYR A 28 -0.85 1.13 1.90
N VAL A 29 -2.08 0.71 1.64
CA VAL A 29 -2.77 -0.30 2.44
C VAL A 29 -3.25 -1.45 1.56
N PRO A 30 -3.20 -2.69 2.04
CA PRO A 30 -3.57 -3.88 1.25
C PRO A 30 -5.09 -3.97 0.99
N LYS A 31 -5.91 -3.16 1.67
CA LYS A 31 -7.34 -3.06 1.44
C LYS A 31 -7.83 -1.64 1.72
N ARG A 32 -8.94 -1.26 1.08
CA ARG A 32 -9.64 -0.01 1.38
C ARG A 32 -9.94 0.05 2.88
N ASP A 33 -9.70 1.21 3.48
CA ASP A 33 -10.06 1.50 4.87
C ASP A 33 -9.37 0.61 5.92
N GLN A 34 -8.39 -0.21 5.51
CA GLN A 34 -7.64 -1.08 6.42
C GLN A 34 -6.42 -0.37 7.00
N PHE A 35 -6.68 0.60 7.87
CA PHE A 35 -5.64 1.38 8.57
C PHE A 35 -5.18 0.75 9.89
N GLU A 36 -5.67 -0.45 10.22
CA GLU A 36 -5.32 -1.15 11.47
C GLU A 36 -3.84 -1.48 11.57
N GLN A 37 -3.20 -1.77 10.44
CA GLN A 37 -1.75 -2.03 10.37
C GLN A 37 -0.92 -0.74 10.46
N VAL A 38 -1.57 0.43 10.40
CA VAL A 38 -0.88 1.72 10.47
C VAL A 38 -0.74 2.13 11.93
N PRO A 39 0.48 2.41 12.40
CA PRO A 39 0.72 2.97 13.73
C PRO A 39 -0.15 4.20 13.99
N GLU A 40 -0.65 4.33 15.20
CA GLU A 40 -1.55 5.42 15.56
C GLU A 40 -0.88 6.80 15.35
N THR A 41 0.41 6.92 15.64
CA THR A 41 1.21 8.12 15.36
C THR A 41 1.15 8.52 13.89
N LEU A 42 1.29 7.56 12.96
CA LEU A 42 1.20 7.84 11.54
C LEU A 42 -0.23 8.20 11.13
N ARG A 43 -1.25 7.53 11.67
CA ARG A 43 -2.67 7.88 11.42
C ARG A 43 -3.00 9.30 11.88
N GLN A 44 -2.54 9.67 13.08
CA GLN A 44 -2.71 11.01 13.63
C GLN A 44 -2.01 12.06 12.75
N LEU A 45 -0.78 11.79 12.29
CA LEU A 45 -0.07 12.66 11.36
C LEU A 45 -0.75 12.73 9.98
N PHE A 46 -1.32 11.62 9.49
CA PHE A 46 -2.00 11.56 8.21
C PHE A 46 -3.33 12.32 8.22
N GLY A 47 -3.99 12.38 9.38
CA GLY A 47 -5.24 13.11 9.59
C GLY A 47 -6.38 12.56 8.74
N LYS A 48 -6.81 13.32 7.73
CA LYS A 48 -7.85 12.90 6.77
C LYS A 48 -7.18 12.27 5.54
N PRO A 49 -7.11 10.93 5.44
CA PRO A 49 -6.61 10.27 4.23
C PRO A 49 -7.58 10.51 3.07
N GLU A 50 -7.06 10.98 1.94
CA GLU A 50 -7.80 11.07 0.68
C GLU A 50 -7.42 9.87 -0.19
N PHE A 51 -8.43 9.11 -0.59
CA PHE A 51 -8.22 8.00 -1.51
C PHE A 51 -7.78 8.54 -2.87
N VAL A 52 -6.59 8.13 -3.30
CA VAL A 52 -6.06 8.52 -4.61
C VAL A 52 -6.51 7.50 -5.63
N MET A 53 -6.16 6.23 -5.40
CA MET A 53 -6.33 5.17 -6.38
C MET A 53 -6.07 3.78 -5.80
N MET A 54 -6.63 2.74 -6.44
CA MET A 54 -6.36 1.34 -6.15
C MET A 54 -5.63 0.70 -7.31
N PHE A 55 -4.59 -0.06 -7.01
CA PHE A 55 -3.80 -0.77 -8.00
C PHE A 55 -3.64 -2.24 -7.62
N ASN A 56 -3.79 -3.11 -8.60
CA ASN A 56 -3.42 -4.52 -8.48
C ASN A 56 -1.90 -4.62 -8.67
N LEU A 57 -1.16 -4.90 -7.60
CA LEU A 57 0.25 -5.28 -7.70
C LEU A 57 0.33 -6.78 -7.98
N THR A 58 -0.12 -7.19 -9.17
CA THR A 58 0.29 -8.48 -9.75
C THR A 58 1.76 -8.34 -10.14
N GLY A 59 2.61 -9.22 -9.61
CA GLY A 59 4.08 -9.12 -9.57
C GLY A 59 4.83 -9.08 -10.90
N GLU A 60 4.53 -8.13 -11.78
CA GLU A 60 5.24 -7.93 -13.06
C GLU A 60 5.25 -6.47 -13.54
N LYS A 61 5.16 -5.48 -12.65
CA LYS A 61 5.47 -4.10 -13.03
C LYS A 61 6.48 -3.46 -12.09
N ALA A 62 7.70 -3.35 -12.61
CA ALA A 62 8.77 -2.54 -12.05
C ALA A 62 8.28 -1.10 -11.86
N ILE A 63 8.10 -0.68 -10.61
CA ILE A 63 8.01 0.73 -10.26
C ILE A 63 9.44 1.27 -10.12
N GLY A 64 10.06 1.53 -11.27
CA GLY A 64 11.42 2.05 -11.33
C GLY A 64 12.22 1.39 -12.45
N ALA A 65 12.07 1.90 -13.65
CA ALA A 65 13.16 1.92 -14.60
C ALA A 65 13.28 3.37 -15.06
N CYS A 66 14.38 4.01 -14.66
CA CYS A 66 14.92 5.16 -15.36
C CYS A 66 15.30 4.75 -16.79
#